data_AF-A0A961DPL8-F1
#
_entry.id   AF-A0A961DPL8-F1
#
_cell.length_a   1.000
_cell.length_b   1.000
_cell.length_c   1.000
_cell.angle_alpha   90.00
_cell.angle_beta   90.00
_cell.angle_gamma   90.00
#
_symmetry.space_group_name_H-M   'P 1'
#
loop_
_entity.id
_entity.type
_entity.pdbx_description
1 polymer ?
#
loop_
_entity_poly.entity_id
_entity_poly.type
_entity_poly.pdbx_seq_one_letter_code
_entity_poly.pdbx_strand_id
1 'polypeptide(L)'
;MATPSSSKKIQRVQRAGVNRSVGQRRPLGYPALIAGIIVVGCVLVWLARDARIHGDGERPRAGRDTWYQAYGTYECDGYLANLLPPATESDIEAMGNGVIIVGPSSEETAGRNATLGRFFEAQGMEVTDDSVTFADGTELKAGATCGDGDDASTDTVIKLFVWPPQASDRTKPTVVDADFASVRFEQNGAAFALALVDKDTDSIDLPGAVDNLSNPDAGAVPRNQATTTIAPASDGDAEGTVQEGSGDAG
;
A
#
# COMPACT_ATOMS: atom_id res chain seq x y z
N MET A 1 40.43 59.72 64.18
CA MET A 1 40.63 58.45 63.46
C MET A 1 39.26 57.80 63.31
N ALA A 2 38.74 57.80 62.09
CA ALA A 2 37.46 57.18 61.74
C ALA A 2 37.75 56.28 60.54
N THR A 3 37.47 54.99 60.69
CA THR A 3 37.55 54.00 59.63
C THR A 3 36.17 53.90 59.00
N PRO A 4 35.95 54.28 57.73
CA PRO A 4 34.76 53.89 57.02
C PRO A 4 34.99 52.54 56.33
N SER A 5 34.25 51.56 56.83
CA SER A 5 33.53 50.54 56.06
C SER A 5 33.36 50.88 54.58
N SER A 6 33.52 49.90 53.68
CA SER A 6 32.35 49.32 53.00
C SER A 6 32.78 48.36 51.90
N SER A 7 32.53 47.09 52.18
CA SER A 7 32.48 45.96 51.27
C SER A 7 31.48 46.24 50.14
N LYS A 8 31.93 46.75 48.99
CA LYS A 8 31.15 46.76 47.74
C LYS A 8 32.04 47.10 46.56
N LYS A 9 32.65 46.08 45.95
CA LYS A 9 33.02 46.05 44.52
C LYS A 9 33.57 44.67 44.16
N ILE A 10 32.79 43.62 44.41
CA ILE A 10 32.93 42.37 43.66
C ILE A 10 31.56 42.03 43.11
N GLN A 11 31.22 42.70 42.01
CA GLN A 11 30.23 42.26 41.03
C GLN A 11 30.53 43.02 39.75
N ARG A 12 31.58 42.60 39.03
CA ARG A 12 31.65 42.86 37.60
C ARG A 12 32.34 41.71 36.89
N VAL A 13 31.52 41.04 36.10
CA VAL A 13 31.87 40.29 34.89
C VAL A 13 32.54 38.93 35.12
N GLN A 14 31.73 37.96 35.54
CA GLN A 14 31.75 36.66 34.87
C GLN A 14 30.53 36.56 33.94
N ARG A 15 30.59 37.34 32.85
CA ARG A 15 30.07 36.89 31.56
C ARG A 15 31.28 36.75 30.63
N ALA A 16 32.19 35.84 31.00
CA ALA A 16 33.11 35.24 30.03
C ALA A 16 32.33 34.13 29.32
N GLY A 17 31.34 34.54 28.53
CA GLY A 17 30.44 33.64 27.81
C GLY A 17 30.23 34.21 26.43
N VAL A 18 31.15 33.86 25.53
CA VAL A 18 31.10 34.17 24.09
C VAL A 18 31.13 35.66 23.79
N ASN A 19 32.34 36.24 23.77
CA ASN A 19 32.60 37.39 22.91
C ASN A 19 32.44 36.93 21.46
N ARG A 20 31.20 36.93 20.95
CA ARG A 20 30.96 36.88 19.52
C ARG A 20 31.40 38.24 18.99
N SER A 21 32.55 38.27 18.31
CA SER A 21 33.01 39.46 17.62
C SER A 21 31.91 39.93 16.66
N VAL A 22 31.43 41.15 16.86
CA VAL A 22 30.54 41.82 15.90
C VAL A 22 31.37 42.03 14.64
N GLY A 23 31.11 41.22 13.61
CA GLY A 23 31.84 41.30 12.34
C GLY A 23 32.43 39.98 11.82
N GLN A 24 32.42 38.90 12.61
CA GLN A 24 32.86 37.60 12.09
C GLN A 24 31.77 37.05 11.17
N ARG A 25 31.95 37.28 9.85
CA ARG A 25 31.16 36.65 8.80
C ARG A 25 31.13 35.16 9.08
N ARG A 26 29.96 34.63 9.44
CA ARG A 26 29.78 33.17 9.57
C ARG A 26 30.21 32.58 8.22
N PRO A 27 31.15 31.62 8.18
CA PRO A 27 31.54 30.99 6.92
C PRO A 27 30.37 30.11 6.47
N LEU A 28 29.36 30.75 5.86
CA LEU A 28 28.14 30.11 5.35
C LEU A 28 28.44 29.15 4.20
N GLY A 29 29.65 29.21 3.62
CA GLY A 29 30.06 28.33 2.53
C GLY A 29 30.09 26.85 2.93
N TYR A 30 30.62 26.51 4.11
CA TYR A 30 30.68 25.11 4.56
C TYR A 30 29.29 24.49 4.83
N PRO A 31 28.39 25.12 5.63
CA PRO A 31 27.04 24.59 5.82
C PRO A 31 26.19 24.65 4.54
N ALA A 32 26.41 25.62 3.65
CA ALA A 32 25.73 25.66 2.35
C ALA A 32 26.15 24.51 1.44
N LEU A 33 27.45 24.15 1.42
CA LEU A 33 27.95 22.99 0.69
C LEU A 33 27.37 21.69 1.23
N ILE A 34 27.33 21.52 2.56
CA ILE A 34 26.70 20.35 3.18
C ILE A 34 25.21 20.26 2.82
N ALA A 35 24.46 21.37 2.93
CA ALA A 35 23.06 21.42 2.54
C ALA A 35 22.88 21.05 1.06
N GLY A 36 23.77 21.53 0.18
CA GLY A 36 23.80 21.15 -1.23
C GLY A 36 23.98 19.65 -1.46
N ILE A 37 24.92 19.01 -0.76
CA ILE A 37 25.12 17.55 -0.85
C ILE A 37 23.88 16.79 -0.37
N ILE A 38 23.25 17.22 0.73
CA ILE A 38 22.03 16.60 1.24
C ILE A 38 20.90 16.71 0.21
N VAL A 39 20.69 17.88 -0.37
CA VAL A 39 19.66 18.09 -1.41
C VAL A 39 19.94 17.22 -2.64
N VAL A 40 21.18 17.16 -3.12
CA VAL A 40 21.55 16.29 -4.25
C VAL A 40 21.33 14.82 -3.90
N GLY A 41 21.68 14.40 -2.68
CA GLY A 41 21.43 13.06 -2.18
C GLY A 41 19.93 12.71 -2.16
N CYS A 42 19.08 13.60 -1.62
CA CYS A 42 17.64 13.42 -1.61
C CYS A 42 17.06 13.34 -3.04
N VAL A 43 17.52 14.20 -3.95
CA VAL A 43 17.11 14.18 -5.36
C VAL A 43 17.52 12.87 -6.02
N LEU A 44 18.75 12.39 -5.81
CA LEU A 44 19.21 11.11 -6.36
C LEU A 44 18.44 9.92 -5.77
N VAL A 45 18.11 9.94 -4.48
CA VAL A 45 17.27 8.90 -3.85
C VAL A 45 15.85 8.93 -4.42
N TRP A 46 15.27 10.12 -4.61
CA TRP A 46 13.95 10.28 -5.23
C TRP A 46 13.96 9.76 -6.68
N LEU A 47 14.94 10.15 -7.49
CA LEU A 47 15.11 9.66 -8.87
C LEU A 47 15.40 8.15 -8.92
N ALA A 48 16.18 7.61 -8.00
CA ALA A 48 16.47 6.18 -7.95
C ALA A 48 15.25 5.37 -7.49
N ARG A 49 14.39 5.93 -6.62
CA ARG A 49 13.11 5.32 -6.24
C ARG A 49 12.16 5.33 -7.44
N ASP A 50 12.04 6.45 -8.12
CA ASP A 50 11.24 6.59 -9.34
C ASP A 50 11.70 5.61 -10.43
N ALA A 51 13.01 5.51 -10.70
CA ALA A 51 13.57 4.60 -11.67
C ALA A 51 13.50 3.11 -11.27
N ARG A 52 13.26 2.79 -9.99
CA ARG A 52 13.00 1.41 -9.54
C ARG A 52 11.53 1.01 -9.59
N ILE A 53 10.62 1.98 -9.62
CA ILE A 53 9.18 1.75 -9.73
C ILE A 53 8.70 1.86 -11.18
N HIS A 54 9.45 2.60 -12.01
CA HIS A 54 9.21 2.78 -13.43
C HIS A 54 10.30 2.16 -14.32
N GLY A 55 11.16 1.31 -13.73
CA GLY A 55 12.40 0.82 -14.31
C GLY A 55 12.23 -0.27 -15.35
N ASP A 56 13.34 -0.61 -16.00
CA ASP A 56 13.42 -1.72 -16.94
C ASP A 56 13.60 -3.04 -16.18
N GLY A 57 12.60 -3.44 -15.39
CA GLY A 57 12.49 -4.82 -14.89
C GLY A 57 12.35 -5.83 -16.03
N GLU A 58 12.34 -7.13 -15.69
CA GLU A 58 11.83 -8.12 -16.63
C GLU A 58 10.42 -7.68 -17.05
N ARG A 59 9.98 -7.98 -18.27
CA ARG A 59 8.65 -7.55 -18.72
C ARG A 59 7.89 -8.73 -19.31
N PRO A 60 6.59 -8.87 -19.04
CA PRO A 60 5.83 -9.96 -19.61
C PRO A 60 5.77 -9.79 -21.13
N ARG A 61 6.19 -10.82 -21.87
CA ARG A 61 6.21 -10.81 -23.33
C ARG A 61 4.92 -11.36 -23.90
N ALA A 62 4.41 -10.68 -24.93
CA ALA A 62 3.20 -11.07 -25.62
C ALA A 62 3.25 -12.52 -26.11
N GLY A 63 2.21 -13.31 -25.79
CA GLY A 63 2.02 -14.69 -26.24
C GLY A 63 3.08 -15.68 -25.77
N ARG A 64 3.89 -15.34 -24.76
CA ARG A 64 4.94 -16.23 -24.24
C ARG A 64 4.91 -16.38 -22.73
N ASP A 65 4.75 -15.28 -22.02
CA ASP A 65 4.85 -15.28 -20.57
C ASP A 65 3.46 -15.23 -19.93
N THR A 66 3.32 -15.97 -18.83
CA THR A 66 2.18 -15.89 -17.92
C THR A 66 2.74 -15.67 -16.54
N TRP A 67 2.45 -14.50 -15.96
CA TRP A 67 2.91 -14.13 -14.64
C TRP A 67 1.74 -14.14 -13.66
N TYR A 68 2.08 -14.34 -12.39
CA TYR A 68 1.14 -14.39 -11.29
C TYR A 68 1.61 -13.43 -10.21
N GLN A 69 0.71 -12.56 -9.76
CA GLN A 69 0.99 -11.58 -8.72
C GLN A 69 -0.02 -11.74 -7.60
N ALA A 70 0.42 -11.63 -6.36
CA ALA A 70 -0.52 -11.58 -5.24
C ALA A 70 -1.12 -10.18 -5.17
N TYR A 71 -2.41 -10.09 -4.93
CA TYR A 71 -3.14 -8.85 -4.81
C TYR A 71 -4.12 -8.92 -3.64
N GLY A 72 -4.23 -7.84 -2.90
CA GLY A 72 -5.27 -7.66 -1.89
C GLY A 72 -5.78 -6.23 -1.88
N THR A 73 -7.04 -6.07 -1.52
CA THR A 73 -7.59 -4.78 -1.13
C THR A 73 -7.63 -4.73 0.39
N TYR A 74 -7.10 -3.66 0.98
CA TYR A 74 -6.98 -3.52 2.43
C TYR A 74 -7.76 -2.28 2.90
N GLU A 75 -8.59 -2.46 3.91
CA GLU A 75 -9.37 -1.38 4.51
C GLU A 75 -9.06 -1.32 6.00
N CYS A 76 -8.43 -0.23 6.41
CA CYS A 76 -8.08 0.12 7.79
C CYS A 76 -7.16 -0.90 8.47
N ASP A 77 -7.70 -2.05 8.87
CA ASP A 77 -7.05 -3.08 9.68
C ASP A 77 -7.16 -4.50 9.08
N GLY A 78 -7.77 -4.64 7.89
CA GLY A 78 -8.02 -5.96 7.31
C GLY A 78 -8.10 -6.00 5.79
N TYR A 79 -7.84 -7.18 5.24
CA TYR A 79 -8.05 -7.46 3.83
C TYR A 79 -9.54 -7.72 3.54
N LEU A 80 -10.04 -7.06 2.50
CA LEU A 80 -11.36 -7.33 1.94
C LEU A 80 -11.37 -8.67 1.18
N ALA A 81 -12.58 -9.09 0.80
CA ALA A 81 -12.75 -10.27 -0.04
C ALA A 81 -11.96 -10.13 -1.35
N ASN A 82 -11.42 -11.25 -1.83
CA ASN A 82 -10.69 -11.30 -3.09
C ASN A 82 -11.58 -10.86 -4.25
N LEU A 83 -11.00 -10.08 -5.17
CA LEU A 83 -11.66 -9.70 -6.41
C LEU A 83 -11.96 -10.95 -7.23
N LEU A 84 -13.22 -11.09 -7.65
CA LEU A 84 -13.65 -12.14 -8.56
C LEU A 84 -13.15 -11.85 -9.98
N PRO A 85 -13.02 -12.86 -10.84
CA PRO A 85 -12.69 -12.63 -12.24
C PRO A 85 -13.69 -11.68 -12.91
N PRO A 86 -13.22 -10.84 -13.85
CA PRO A 86 -14.07 -9.89 -14.54
C PRO A 86 -15.05 -10.63 -15.47
N ALA A 87 -16.17 -9.99 -15.78
CA ALA A 87 -17.21 -10.60 -16.63
C ALA A 87 -16.72 -10.89 -18.06
N THR A 88 -15.81 -10.07 -18.57
CA THR A 88 -15.18 -10.21 -19.88
C THR A 88 -13.72 -10.62 -19.71
N GLU A 89 -13.24 -11.55 -20.54
CA GLU A 89 -11.84 -11.96 -20.49
C GLU A 89 -10.90 -10.79 -20.77
N SER A 90 -9.82 -10.70 -20.00
CA SER A 90 -8.73 -9.76 -20.18
C SER A 90 -7.39 -10.45 -20.06
N ASP A 91 -6.38 -9.89 -20.72
CA ASP A 91 -4.98 -10.32 -20.62
C ASP A 91 -4.41 -10.14 -19.20
N ILE A 92 -5.00 -9.24 -18.41
CA ILE A 92 -4.60 -8.90 -17.06
C ILE A 92 -5.86 -8.86 -16.19
N GLU A 93 -6.04 -9.86 -15.33
CA GLU A 93 -7.28 -10.03 -14.57
C GLU A 93 -7.08 -10.76 -13.24
N ALA A 94 -8.06 -10.62 -12.34
CA ALA A 94 -8.10 -11.37 -11.09
C ALA A 94 -8.57 -12.80 -11.33
N MET A 95 -7.99 -13.75 -10.60
CA MET A 95 -8.36 -15.17 -10.65
C MET A 95 -9.42 -15.55 -9.60
N GLY A 96 -9.84 -14.65 -8.72
CA GLY A 96 -10.80 -14.94 -7.64
C GLY A 96 -10.20 -15.45 -6.33
N ASN A 97 -8.93 -15.83 -6.32
CA ASN A 97 -8.19 -16.29 -5.13
C ASN A 97 -7.16 -15.26 -4.63
N GLY A 98 -7.32 -13.99 -5.03
CA GLY A 98 -6.37 -12.93 -4.70
C GLY A 98 -5.09 -12.96 -5.54
N VAL A 99 -5.04 -13.78 -6.60
CA VAL A 99 -3.96 -13.74 -7.59
C VAL A 99 -4.43 -12.98 -8.82
N ILE A 100 -3.56 -12.12 -9.35
CA ILE A 100 -3.67 -11.51 -10.67
C ILE A 100 -2.90 -12.38 -11.65
N ILE A 101 -3.56 -12.80 -12.73
CA ILE A 101 -2.88 -13.37 -13.90
C ILE A 101 -2.53 -12.25 -14.87
N VAL A 102 -1.27 -12.24 -15.32
CA VAL A 102 -0.75 -11.30 -16.32
C VAL A 102 -0.22 -12.12 -17.48
N GLY A 103 -1.06 -12.33 -18.49
CA GLY A 103 -0.78 -13.13 -19.68
C GLY A 103 -1.07 -12.33 -20.95
N PRO A 104 -0.23 -11.33 -21.30
CA PRO A 104 -0.48 -10.49 -22.45
C PRO A 104 -0.51 -11.30 -23.74
N SER A 105 -1.58 -11.16 -24.52
CA SER A 105 -1.72 -11.80 -25.83
C SER A 105 -1.14 -10.94 -26.95
N SER A 106 -0.93 -9.64 -26.69
CA SER A 106 -0.42 -8.66 -27.65
C SER A 106 0.58 -7.68 -27.02
N GLU A 107 1.29 -6.92 -27.86
CA GLU A 107 2.22 -5.87 -27.39
C GLU A 107 1.49 -4.68 -26.72
N GLU A 108 0.18 -4.56 -26.90
CA GLU A 108 -0.63 -3.48 -26.29
C GLU A 108 -0.81 -3.66 -24.78
N THR A 109 -0.69 -4.89 -24.30
CA THR A 109 -0.82 -5.29 -22.89
C THR A 109 0.47 -5.86 -22.33
N ALA A 110 1.49 -6.09 -23.17
CA ALA A 110 2.80 -6.56 -22.77
C ALA A 110 3.75 -5.43 -22.36
N GLY A 111 4.92 -5.81 -21.85
CA GLY A 111 6.03 -4.88 -21.76
C GLY A 111 5.76 -3.74 -20.77
N ARG A 112 5.90 -2.50 -21.26
CA ARG A 112 5.66 -1.27 -20.48
C ARG A 112 4.18 -0.95 -20.30
N ASN A 113 3.30 -1.64 -21.03
CA ASN A 113 1.86 -1.45 -21.00
C ASN A 113 1.17 -2.42 -20.02
N ALA A 114 1.91 -3.39 -19.47
CA ALA A 114 1.45 -4.28 -18.42
C ALA A 114 1.45 -3.52 -17.07
N THR A 115 0.39 -2.75 -16.83
CA THR A 115 0.25 -1.91 -15.63
C THR A 115 -0.93 -2.33 -14.76
N LEU A 116 -0.93 -1.91 -13.50
CA LEU A 116 -2.09 -2.01 -12.62
C LEU A 116 -3.29 -1.24 -13.16
N GLY A 117 -3.10 -0.16 -13.93
CA GLY A 117 -4.20 0.54 -14.61
C GLY A 117 -4.99 -0.37 -15.56
N ARG A 118 -4.32 -1.25 -16.31
CA ARG A 118 -4.99 -2.24 -17.16
C ARG A 118 -5.75 -3.29 -16.36
N PHE A 119 -5.19 -3.69 -15.22
CA PHE A 119 -5.86 -4.56 -14.28
C PHE A 119 -7.14 -3.91 -13.73
N PHE A 120 -7.07 -2.65 -13.26
CA PHE A 120 -8.22 -1.91 -12.76
C PHE A 120 -9.31 -1.75 -13.82
N GLU A 121 -8.92 -1.38 -15.05
CA GLU A 121 -9.82 -1.30 -16.20
C GLU A 121 -10.55 -2.63 -16.46
N ALA A 122 -9.82 -3.75 -16.45
CA ALA A 122 -10.40 -5.07 -16.61
C ALA A 122 -11.36 -5.46 -15.48
N GLN A 123 -11.04 -5.09 -14.25
CA GLN A 123 -11.89 -5.31 -13.07
C GLN A 123 -13.10 -4.36 -12.99
N GLY A 124 -13.22 -3.38 -13.90
CA GLY A 124 -14.25 -2.34 -13.81
C GLY A 124 -14.08 -1.42 -12.61
N MET A 125 -12.84 -1.25 -12.14
CA MET A 125 -12.51 -0.39 -11.00
C MET A 125 -12.06 0.99 -11.48
N GLU A 126 -12.50 2.03 -10.78
CA GLU A 126 -11.98 3.38 -10.95
C GLU A 126 -11.05 3.70 -9.77
N VAL A 127 -9.75 3.75 -10.04
CA VAL A 127 -8.73 4.01 -9.03
C VAL A 127 -8.10 5.37 -9.29
N THR A 128 -8.18 6.25 -8.30
CA THR A 128 -7.54 7.57 -8.28
C THR A 128 -6.58 7.67 -7.10
N ASP A 129 -5.85 8.79 -6.99
CA ASP A 129 -4.95 9.03 -5.87
C ASP A 129 -5.68 9.08 -4.51
N ASP A 130 -6.97 9.42 -4.50
CA ASP A 130 -7.75 9.66 -3.29
C ASP A 130 -8.94 8.69 -3.11
N SER A 131 -9.26 7.85 -4.11
CA SER A 131 -10.39 6.93 -4.03
C SER A 131 -10.25 5.67 -4.88
N VAL A 132 -10.96 4.63 -4.48
CA VAL A 132 -11.08 3.35 -5.18
C VAL A 132 -12.57 3.01 -5.27
N THR A 133 -13.13 3.05 -6.47
CA THR A 133 -14.50 2.61 -6.73
C THR A 133 -14.46 1.24 -7.38
N PHE A 134 -15.10 0.25 -6.76
CA PHE A 134 -15.24 -1.10 -7.28
C PHE A 134 -16.42 -1.21 -8.25
N ALA A 135 -16.44 -2.27 -9.05
CA ALA A 135 -17.49 -2.51 -10.05
C ALA A 135 -18.90 -2.69 -9.45
N ASP A 136 -19.00 -3.06 -8.17
CA ASP A 136 -20.25 -3.20 -7.44
C ASP A 136 -20.77 -1.85 -6.87
N GLY A 137 -20.00 -0.77 -7.05
CA GLY A 137 -20.29 0.57 -6.54
C GLY A 137 -19.74 0.85 -5.15
N THR A 138 -19.06 -0.10 -4.51
CA THR A 138 -18.38 0.11 -3.23
C THR A 138 -17.23 1.12 -3.45
N GLU A 139 -17.08 2.11 -2.57
CA GLU A 139 -16.07 3.16 -2.68
C GLU A 139 -15.23 3.21 -1.40
N LEU A 140 -13.91 3.09 -1.53
CA LEU A 140 -12.95 3.47 -0.50
C LEU A 140 -12.45 4.86 -0.81
N LYS A 141 -12.48 5.76 0.17
CA LYS A 141 -12.16 7.17 -0.04
C LYS A 141 -11.26 7.69 1.06
N ALA A 142 -10.24 8.44 0.66
CA ALA A 142 -9.40 9.19 1.58
C ALA A 142 -10.26 10.10 2.48
N GLY A 143 -9.93 10.12 3.77
CA GLY A 143 -10.70 10.81 4.80
C GLY A 143 -11.89 10.03 5.35
N ALA A 144 -12.13 8.80 4.87
CA ALA A 144 -13.08 7.90 5.52
C ALA A 144 -12.57 7.50 6.91
N THR A 145 -13.50 7.20 7.82
CA THR A 145 -13.15 6.84 9.19
C THR A 145 -12.62 5.41 9.24
N CYS A 146 -11.41 5.23 9.76
CA CYS A 146 -10.87 3.93 10.13
C CYS A 146 -10.91 3.74 11.65
N GLY A 147 -11.28 2.55 12.10
CA GLY A 147 -11.42 2.22 13.52
C GLY A 147 -12.74 2.67 14.14
N ASP A 148 -12.96 2.29 15.40
CA ASP A 148 -14.18 2.57 16.16
C ASP A 148 -13.88 3.33 17.46
N GLY A 149 -14.82 4.16 17.89
CA GLY A 149 -14.75 4.84 19.18
C GLY A 149 -13.64 5.90 19.25
N ASP A 150 -12.90 5.93 20.36
CA ASP A 150 -11.87 6.94 20.63
C ASP A 150 -10.59 6.74 19.80
N ASP A 151 -10.41 5.55 19.20
CA ASP A 151 -9.28 5.22 18.33
C ASP A 151 -9.60 5.46 16.84
N ALA A 152 -10.79 5.99 16.52
CA ALA A 152 -11.20 6.28 15.16
C ALA A 152 -10.38 7.43 14.56
N SER A 153 -9.78 7.18 13.40
CA SER A 153 -9.02 8.16 12.62
C SER A 153 -9.77 8.53 11.34
N THR A 154 -9.75 9.82 10.99
CA THR A 154 -10.27 10.32 9.70
C THR A 154 -9.17 10.87 8.81
N ASP A 155 -7.89 10.70 9.17
CA ASP A 155 -6.75 11.12 8.35
C ASP A 155 -6.24 9.94 7.51
N THR A 156 -7.17 9.32 6.78
CA THR A 156 -6.91 8.14 5.96
C THR A 156 -6.64 8.53 4.51
N VAL A 157 -5.77 7.76 3.85
CA VAL A 157 -5.34 7.98 2.47
C VAL A 157 -5.28 6.65 1.73
N ILE A 158 -5.38 6.70 0.40
CA ILE A 158 -5.14 5.53 -0.43
C ILE A 158 -3.63 5.40 -0.66
N LYS A 159 -3.12 4.18 -0.45
CA LYS A 159 -1.73 3.81 -0.71
C LYS A 159 -1.69 2.48 -1.44
N LEU A 160 -0.69 2.31 -2.29
CA LEU A 160 -0.37 1.02 -2.87
C LEU A 160 0.93 0.52 -2.26
N PHE A 161 0.86 -0.62 -1.59
CA PHE A 161 2.01 -1.32 -1.04
C PHE A 161 2.49 -2.36 -2.05
N VAL A 162 3.79 -2.33 -2.37
CA VAL A 162 4.40 -3.20 -3.38
C VAL A 162 5.55 -3.99 -2.75
N TRP A 163 5.50 -5.31 -2.85
CA TRP A 163 6.56 -6.19 -2.39
C TRP A 163 7.23 -6.91 -3.57
N PRO A 164 8.56 -7.10 -3.50
CA PRO A 164 9.27 -7.89 -4.49
C PRO A 164 8.88 -9.37 -4.43
N PRO A 165 9.22 -10.17 -5.44
CA PRO A 165 9.01 -11.61 -5.40
C PRO A 165 9.69 -12.26 -4.19
N GLN A 166 9.07 -13.32 -3.67
CA GLN A 166 9.55 -14.06 -2.49
C GLN A 166 9.64 -13.17 -1.22
N ALA A 167 8.79 -12.15 -1.12
CA ALA A 167 8.64 -11.39 0.11
C ALA A 167 8.15 -12.28 1.26
N SER A 168 8.52 -11.87 2.47
CA SER A 168 8.08 -12.46 3.73
C SER A 168 7.61 -11.35 4.65
N ASP A 169 7.07 -11.67 5.83
CA ASP A 169 6.59 -10.69 6.82
C ASP A 169 7.69 -9.71 7.30
N ARG A 170 8.97 -10.02 7.00
CA ARG A 170 10.11 -9.15 7.30
C ARG A 170 10.46 -8.20 6.18
N THR A 171 9.91 -8.41 4.99
CA THR A 171 10.19 -7.61 3.80
C THR A 171 9.33 -6.37 3.85
N LYS A 172 9.98 -5.20 3.92
CA LYS A 172 9.26 -3.93 3.88
C LYS A 172 8.70 -3.65 2.48
N PRO A 173 7.43 -3.27 2.35
CA PRO A 173 6.88 -2.83 1.08
C PRO A 173 7.53 -1.54 0.61
N THR A 174 7.49 -1.31 -0.70
CA THR A 174 7.56 0.04 -1.24
C THR A 174 6.16 0.63 -1.26
N VAL A 175 6.00 1.78 -0.61
CA VAL A 175 4.75 2.54 -0.61
C VAL A 175 4.73 3.47 -1.82
N VAL A 176 3.66 3.41 -2.59
CA VAL A 176 3.29 4.33 -3.66
C VAL A 176 2.07 5.09 -3.16
N ASP A 177 2.07 6.42 -3.31
CA ASP A 177 1.05 7.32 -2.76
C ASP A 177 0.20 8.00 -3.85
N ALA A 178 0.51 7.81 -5.13
CA ALA A 178 -0.18 8.41 -6.27
C ALA A 178 0.14 7.65 -7.57
N ASP A 179 -0.63 7.93 -8.63
CA ASP A 179 -0.48 7.38 -9.98
C ASP A 179 -0.44 5.83 -9.99
N PHE A 180 -1.32 5.22 -9.21
CA PHE A 180 -1.40 3.77 -9.04
C PHE A 180 -1.59 3.02 -10.38
N ALA A 181 -2.29 3.64 -11.32
CA ALA A 181 -2.55 3.08 -12.64
C ALA A 181 -1.28 2.93 -13.51
N SER A 182 -0.24 3.73 -13.25
CA SER A 182 1.03 3.68 -13.99
C SER A 182 1.97 2.56 -13.54
N VAL A 183 1.75 2.02 -12.33
CA VAL A 183 2.62 1.01 -11.72
C VAL A 183 2.66 -0.24 -12.59
N ARG A 184 3.86 -0.70 -12.92
CA ARG A 184 4.09 -1.83 -13.83
C ARG A 184 4.30 -3.15 -13.11
N PHE A 185 3.98 -4.23 -13.81
CA PHE A 185 4.44 -5.56 -13.43
C PHE A 185 5.88 -5.75 -13.89
N GLU A 186 6.83 -5.54 -12.98
CA GLU A 186 8.28 -5.60 -13.29
C GLU A 186 8.92 -6.98 -13.05
N GLN A 187 8.27 -7.82 -12.24
CA GLN A 187 8.76 -9.17 -11.92
C GLN A 187 7.58 -10.11 -11.67
N ASN A 188 7.73 -11.39 -12.03
CA ASN A 188 6.75 -12.43 -11.70
C ASN A 188 6.81 -12.79 -10.21
N GLY A 189 5.67 -12.98 -9.55
CA GLY A 189 5.56 -13.37 -8.15
C GLY A 189 5.65 -12.22 -7.15
N ALA A 190 5.54 -10.97 -7.60
CA ALA A 190 5.41 -9.80 -6.75
C ALA A 190 4.05 -9.78 -6.02
N ALA A 191 3.97 -9.00 -4.95
CA ALA A 191 2.72 -8.79 -4.21
C ALA A 191 2.34 -7.31 -4.18
N PHE A 192 1.05 -7.05 -4.25
CA PHE A 192 0.46 -5.71 -4.29
C PHE A 192 -0.68 -5.64 -3.29
N ALA A 193 -0.83 -4.53 -2.59
CA ALA A 193 -2.01 -4.27 -1.78
C ALA A 193 -2.45 -2.82 -1.96
N LEU A 194 -3.67 -2.63 -2.47
CA LEU A 194 -4.30 -1.32 -2.57
C LEU A 194 -5.09 -1.07 -1.31
N ALA A 195 -4.70 -0.05 -0.55
CA ALA A 195 -5.05 0.07 0.85
C ALA A 195 -5.59 1.45 1.19
N LEU A 196 -6.72 1.51 1.88
CA LEU A 196 -7.16 2.68 2.63
C LEU A 196 -6.62 2.56 4.06
N VAL A 197 -5.68 3.42 4.44
CA VAL A 197 -4.99 3.37 5.74
C VAL A 197 -4.74 4.76 6.27
N ASP A 198 -4.40 4.87 7.54
CA ASP A 198 -3.92 6.13 8.11
C ASP A 198 -2.72 6.70 7.33
N LYS A 199 -2.66 8.04 7.31
CA LYS A 199 -1.61 8.78 6.63
C LYS A 199 -0.20 8.39 7.08
N ASP A 200 -0.04 8.02 8.34
CA ASP A 200 1.26 7.65 8.91
C ASP A 200 1.61 6.15 8.74
N THR A 201 0.71 5.34 8.20
CA THR A 201 0.95 3.91 7.96
C THR A 201 1.94 3.70 6.83
N ASP A 202 3.09 3.09 7.15
CA ASP A 202 4.19 2.82 6.20
C ASP A 202 4.38 1.32 5.91
N SER A 203 3.63 0.47 6.60
CA SER A 203 3.65 -0.98 6.44
C SER A 203 2.30 -1.59 6.82
N ILE A 204 1.95 -2.67 6.12
CA ILE A 204 0.83 -3.56 6.41
C ILE A 204 1.34 -5.00 6.23
N ASP A 205 0.56 -5.97 6.69
CA ASP A 205 0.88 -7.39 6.47
C ASP A 205 0.86 -7.74 4.98
N LEU A 206 1.49 -8.85 4.58
CA LEU A 206 1.41 -9.33 3.21
C LEU A 206 -0.01 -9.83 2.90
N PRO A 207 -0.50 -9.66 1.67
CA PRO A 207 -1.78 -10.26 1.27
C PRO A 207 -1.64 -11.78 1.34
N GLY A 208 -2.58 -12.46 2.00
CA GLY A 208 -2.54 -13.93 2.16
C GLY A 208 -2.47 -14.71 0.84
N ALA A 209 -2.84 -14.07 -0.28
CA ALA A 209 -2.69 -14.61 -1.63
C ALA A 209 -1.24 -14.90 -2.04
N VAL A 210 -0.23 -14.43 -1.30
CA VAL A 210 1.18 -14.84 -1.53
C VAL A 210 1.36 -16.37 -1.47
N ASP A 211 0.59 -17.06 -0.64
CA ASP A 211 0.64 -18.53 -0.56
C ASP A 211 0.16 -19.19 -1.86
N ASN A 212 -0.80 -18.55 -2.55
CA ASN A 212 -1.35 -19.04 -3.82
C ASN A 212 -0.36 -18.91 -4.97
N LEU A 213 0.71 -18.10 -4.85
CA LEU A 213 1.73 -17.97 -5.91
C LEU A 213 2.48 -19.28 -6.21
N SER A 214 2.54 -20.21 -5.25
CA SER A 214 3.15 -21.54 -5.45
C SER A 214 2.29 -22.47 -6.30
N ASN A 215 0.97 -22.25 -6.31
CA ASN A 215 0.01 -22.98 -7.13
C ASN A 215 -1.16 -22.04 -7.51
N PRO A 216 -0.97 -21.15 -8.50
CA PRO A 216 -1.90 -20.06 -8.79
C PRO A 216 -3.31 -20.50 -9.18
N ASP A 217 -3.44 -21.69 -9.76
CA ASP A 217 -4.73 -22.26 -10.16
C ASP A 217 -5.51 -22.83 -8.95
N ALA A 218 -4.85 -23.07 -7.81
CA ALA A 218 -5.53 -23.55 -6.62
C ALA A 218 -6.48 -22.48 -6.05
N GLY A 219 -7.75 -22.85 -5.94
CA GLY A 219 -8.79 -21.95 -5.43
C GLY A 219 -9.19 -20.85 -6.40
N ALA A 220 -8.63 -20.82 -7.62
CA ALA A 220 -9.09 -19.90 -8.67
C ALA A 220 -10.58 -20.12 -8.93
N VAL A 221 -11.32 -19.01 -9.00
CA VAL A 221 -12.76 -19.03 -9.20
C VAL A 221 -13.03 -19.04 -10.71
N PRO A 222 -13.79 -20.01 -11.23
CA PRO A 222 -14.20 -19.98 -12.63
C PRO A 222 -15.08 -18.76 -12.91
N ARG A 223 -14.85 -18.07 -14.04
CA ARG A 223 -15.62 -16.87 -14.43
C ARG A 223 -17.13 -17.09 -14.47
N ASN A 224 -17.58 -18.30 -14.85
CA ASN A 224 -19.01 -18.65 -14.86
C ASN A 224 -19.64 -18.85 -13.47
N GLN A 225 -18.82 -18.82 -12.40
CA GLN A 225 -19.26 -18.89 -11.00
C GLN A 225 -19.11 -17.53 -10.28
N ALA A 226 -18.39 -16.57 -10.87
CA ALA A 226 -18.17 -15.23 -10.31
C ALA A 226 -19.46 -14.41 -10.17
N THR A 227 -20.51 -14.73 -10.92
CA THR A 227 -21.79 -13.99 -10.89
C THR A 227 -22.75 -14.49 -9.79
N THR A 228 -22.44 -15.57 -9.07
CA THR A 228 -23.40 -16.24 -8.17
C THR A 228 -23.19 -15.96 -6.68
N THR A 229 -22.09 -15.32 -6.28
CA THR A 229 -21.75 -15.12 -4.86
C THR A 229 -22.03 -13.68 -4.41
N ILE A 230 -23.30 -13.26 -4.44
CA ILE A 230 -23.80 -12.17 -3.61
C ILE A 230 -24.94 -12.76 -2.78
N ALA A 231 -24.58 -13.52 -1.74
CA ALA A 231 -25.50 -13.85 -0.66
C ALA A 231 -24.79 -13.46 0.64
N PRO A 232 -25.36 -12.56 1.45
CA PRO A 232 -24.79 -12.23 2.74
C PRO A 232 -24.83 -13.49 3.62
N ALA A 233 -23.69 -13.82 4.23
CA ALA A 233 -23.66 -14.74 5.35
C ALA A 233 -24.41 -14.08 6.52
N SER A 234 -25.65 -14.48 6.75
CA SER A 234 -26.27 -14.30 8.06
C SER A 234 -25.93 -15.49 8.91
N ASP A 235 -25.04 -15.27 9.88
CA ASP A 235 -24.95 -16.07 11.08
C ASP A 235 -26.30 -16.07 11.79
N GLY A 236 -26.83 -17.26 12.04
CA GLY A 236 -28.00 -17.51 12.85
C GLY A 236 -27.73 -18.76 13.68
N ASP A 237 -27.21 -18.53 14.88
CA ASP A 237 -26.94 -19.52 15.91
C ASP A 237 -28.15 -20.41 16.26
N ALA A 238 -27.78 -21.56 16.81
CA ALA A 238 -28.60 -22.72 17.18
C ALA A 238 -29.76 -22.45 18.16
N GLU A 239 -30.83 -23.26 18.07
CA GLU A 239 -31.43 -23.87 19.26
C GLU A 239 -32.18 -25.16 18.89
N GLY A 240 -31.96 -26.23 19.66
CA GLY A 240 -32.52 -27.55 19.41
C GLY A 240 -33.98 -27.68 19.85
N THR A 241 -34.66 -28.71 19.35
CA THR A 241 -35.73 -29.39 20.08
C THR A 241 -35.78 -30.87 19.67
N VAL A 242 -35.67 -31.72 20.69
CA VAL A 242 -35.94 -33.15 20.64
C VAL A 242 -37.46 -33.33 20.63
N GLN A 243 -38.01 -34.18 19.75
CA GLN A 243 -39.29 -34.82 20.02
C GLN A 243 -39.35 -36.25 19.44
N GLU A 244 -39.29 -37.21 20.37
CA GLU A 244 -39.73 -38.59 20.26
C GLU A 244 -41.23 -38.68 19.90
N GLY A 245 -41.63 -39.70 19.11
CA GLY A 245 -42.96 -40.29 19.25
C GLY A 245 -43.72 -40.69 17.97
N SER A 246 -43.63 -42.00 17.66
CA SER A 246 -44.78 -42.91 17.44
C SER A 246 -45.77 -42.72 16.26
N GLY A 247 -45.83 -43.74 15.39
CA GLY A 247 -47.07 -44.50 15.18
C GLY A 247 -47.90 -44.28 13.90
N ASP A 248 -47.80 -45.28 13.02
CA ASP A 248 -48.89 -46.06 12.40
C ASP A 248 -49.79 -45.54 11.23
N ALA A 249 -50.10 -46.53 10.38
CA ALA A 249 -51.24 -46.73 9.46
C ALA A 249 -51.30 -46.00 8.10
N GLY A 250 -51.25 -46.80 7.03
CA GLY A 250 -51.72 -46.47 5.69
C GLY A 250 -51.17 -47.39 4.61
#